data_AF-A0A821X707-F1
#
_entry.id   AF-A0A821X707-F1
#
_cell.length_a   1.000
_cell.length_b   1.000
_cell.length_c   1.000
_cell.angle_alpha   90.00
_cell.angle_beta   90.00
_cell.angle_gamma   90.00
#
_symmetry.space_group_name_H-M   'P 1'
#
loop_
_entity.id
_entity.type
_entity.pdbx_description
1 polymer ?
#
loop_
_entity_poly.entity_id
_entity_poly.type
_entity_poly.pdbx_seq_one_letter_code
_entity_poly.pdbx_strand_id
1 'polypeptide(L)'
;MGYIGISNYETTNKNRWQSIRTLKNRQSNVKFLPIEMNSNIYEAFVSPTDPFIAPDIAKNGPYSLGDLFLEESPGTGYYIIQGRVDDILVHTTGEKTNPLPIELAIQEHPIIKRAAIIGHQRFCCSVLIELNLEEAFQYELRSIEEQVFTAIQTANKDAPTHSRIIPTLIKILPMNKHLPITGKGNIIRKLVDQEYGSIIDQMYNQFLNESQNKNNSQLRLKHHLSTKHGICIYLQRIVAEILNKPIEIFADYSKSLYSLSLDSLTAIELRNILCVEFGQLDQHIIHEFSSIDALADQLLRIINKEQVQTSIDTQHYKETEEIIDKYIDLMKIDDNRRMITSKKYSNGCDHNIQNQRIFLITGANGSLGSQILLQLLQKPQVSRIYCFVRGQDASDRLRRAMEIRAQDLTLLLNNNRIIILSMDLNHDRLGQTQDMYNQLQNEVTDIIHSAWKMDFNMTIKDFDRDCLQGLYRLLEFASSSTTKLPMRFHFISSISAAGSNLFNEIKEEPLPRRLEIALRHGYGQSKYAAEHICLAAMDLWSVPIDIYRFGQISGDSETGAWNTAEMISLMICAGGGEMGVLPDKCLKRIVLLLV
;
A
#
# COMPACT_ATOMS: atom_id res chain seq x y z
N MET A 1 20.64 11.61 -34.54
CA MET A 1 19.56 10.64 -34.76
C MET A 1 18.54 11.24 -35.71
N GLY A 2 18.11 10.49 -36.72
CA GLY A 2 17.01 10.89 -37.61
C GLY A 2 15.63 10.76 -36.95
N TYR A 3 14.60 11.31 -37.59
CA TYR A 3 13.20 11.27 -37.12
C TYR A 3 12.70 9.82 -36.93
N ILE A 4 12.07 9.53 -35.79
CA ILE A 4 11.57 8.18 -35.43
C ILE A 4 10.15 7.90 -35.91
N GLY A 5 9.36 8.96 -36.11
CA GLY A 5 7.94 8.85 -36.45
C GLY A 5 7.42 10.09 -37.17
N ILE A 6 6.17 10.00 -37.61
CA ILE A 6 5.42 11.09 -38.23
C ILE A 6 4.19 11.39 -37.38
N SER A 7 3.85 12.68 -37.27
CA SER A 7 2.60 13.12 -36.64
C SER A 7 1.39 12.60 -37.42
N ASN A 8 0.34 12.23 -36.71
CA ASN A 8 -0.91 11.82 -37.31
C ASN A 8 -1.65 13.04 -37.90
N TYR A 9 -1.53 13.24 -39.20
CA TYR A 9 -2.14 14.35 -39.91
C TYR A 9 -3.49 13.93 -40.51
N GLU A 10 -4.49 13.72 -39.66
CA GLU A 10 -5.87 13.45 -40.08
C GLU A 10 -6.65 14.77 -40.19
N THR A 11 -7.02 15.18 -41.40
CA THR A 11 -7.63 16.50 -41.70
C THR A 11 -9.03 16.69 -41.11
N THR A 12 -9.65 15.64 -40.60
CA THR A 12 -11.03 15.62 -40.10
C THR A 12 -11.13 15.76 -38.57
N ASN A 13 -10.04 15.56 -37.82
CA ASN A 13 -10.05 15.62 -36.35
C ASN A 13 -8.90 16.51 -35.82
N LYS A 14 -9.24 17.74 -35.42
CA LYS A 14 -8.28 18.80 -35.06
C LYS A 14 -7.39 18.48 -33.86
N ASN A 15 -7.64 17.42 -33.09
CA ASN A 15 -6.88 17.07 -31.89
C ASN A 15 -5.87 15.91 -32.09
N ARG A 16 -5.84 15.27 -33.26
CA ARG A 16 -4.95 14.10 -33.51
C ARG A 16 -3.51 14.43 -33.91
N TRP A 17 -3.17 15.70 -34.14
CA TRP A 17 -1.80 16.09 -34.50
C TRP A 17 -0.75 15.79 -33.41
N GLN A 18 -1.20 15.60 -32.16
CA GLN A 18 -0.35 15.34 -31.00
C GLN A 18 0.14 13.88 -30.93
N SER A 19 -0.48 12.95 -31.66
CA SER A 19 -0.02 11.57 -31.72
C SER A 19 0.96 11.34 -32.86
N ILE A 20 1.94 10.49 -32.60
CA ILE A 20 2.96 10.06 -33.54
C ILE A 20 2.87 8.57 -33.78
N ARG A 21 3.28 8.13 -34.97
CA ARG A 21 3.46 6.71 -35.29
C ARG A 21 4.84 6.49 -35.86
N THR A 22 5.47 5.37 -35.51
CA THR A 22 6.76 4.96 -36.06
C THR A 22 6.70 4.87 -37.58
N LEU A 23 7.71 5.42 -38.25
CA LEU A 23 7.88 5.28 -39.70
C LEU A 23 7.86 3.80 -40.10
N LYS A 24 7.14 3.44 -41.17
CA LYS A 24 6.98 2.04 -41.62
C LYS A 24 8.31 1.29 -41.77
N ASN A 25 9.33 1.95 -42.29
CA ASN A 25 10.67 1.40 -42.47
C ASN A 25 11.52 1.31 -41.19
N ARG A 26 11.00 1.77 -40.04
CA ARG A 26 11.67 1.72 -38.73
C ARG A 26 10.88 0.94 -37.67
N GLN A 27 9.70 0.41 -38.00
CA GLN A 27 8.85 -0.35 -37.06
C GLN A 27 9.51 -1.60 -36.46
N SER A 28 10.40 -2.25 -37.22
CA SER A 28 11.20 -3.39 -36.72
C SER A 28 12.32 -2.98 -35.77
N ASN A 29 12.73 -1.71 -35.82
CA ASN A 29 13.93 -1.20 -35.14
C ASN A 29 13.60 -0.28 -33.96
N VAL A 30 12.42 0.32 -33.93
CA VAL A 30 11.95 1.16 -32.81
C VAL A 30 10.84 0.42 -32.07
N LYS A 31 11.05 0.15 -30.78
CA LYS A 31 10.08 -0.52 -29.91
C LYS A 31 9.64 0.40 -28.79
N PHE A 32 8.35 0.38 -28.48
CA PHE A 32 7.78 1.03 -27.31
C PHE A 32 7.57 -0.03 -26.24
N LEU A 33 8.29 0.09 -25.12
CA LEU A 33 8.23 -0.88 -24.03
C LEU A 33 7.58 -0.21 -22.81
N PRO A 34 6.66 -0.89 -22.10
CA PRO A 34 6.03 -0.30 -20.92
C PRO A 34 7.08 -0.08 -19.84
N ILE A 35 7.03 1.08 -19.16
CA ILE A 35 8.03 1.43 -18.14
C ILE A 35 7.88 0.55 -16.88
N GLU A 36 6.66 0.08 -16.60
CA GLU A 36 6.33 -0.81 -15.49
C GLU A 36 5.27 -1.82 -15.93
N MET A 37 5.21 -2.99 -15.29
CA MET A 37 4.15 -3.97 -15.54
C MET A 37 2.79 -3.34 -15.23
N ASN A 38 1.92 -3.26 -16.24
CA ASN A 38 0.59 -2.61 -16.22
C ASN A 38 0.56 -1.08 -16.36
N SER A 39 1.67 -0.44 -16.73
CA SER A 39 1.65 0.98 -17.10
C SER A 39 1.13 1.18 -18.53
N ASN A 40 0.27 2.19 -18.72
CA ASN A 40 -0.13 2.66 -20.06
C ASN A 40 0.91 3.61 -20.67
N ILE A 41 2.00 3.90 -19.95
CA ILE A 41 3.10 4.72 -20.42
C ILE A 41 4.23 3.80 -20.91
N TYR A 42 4.80 4.16 -22.03
CA TYR A 42 5.84 3.43 -22.74
C TYR A 42 7.06 4.32 -22.92
N GLU A 43 8.23 3.70 -22.94
CA GLU A 43 9.49 4.32 -23.36
C GLU A 43 9.90 3.78 -24.73
N ALA A 44 10.43 4.66 -25.58
CA ALA A 44 10.89 4.28 -26.91
C ALA A 44 12.38 3.87 -26.91
N PHE A 45 12.65 2.68 -27.46
CA PHE A 45 13.97 2.10 -27.63
C PHE A 45 14.30 1.93 -29.11
N VAL A 46 15.53 2.26 -29.50
CA VAL A 46 16.05 2.09 -30.86
C VAL A 46 17.08 0.95 -30.89
N SER A 47 16.87 0.00 -31.79
CA SER A 47 17.79 -1.13 -32.01
C SER A 47 19.17 -0.65 -32.49
N PRO A 48 20.27 -1.32 -32.10
CA PRO A 48 21.61 -1.07 -32.64
C PRO A 48 21.70 -1.22 -34.16
N THR A 49 20.79 -2.00 -34.75
CA THR A 49 20.71 -2.25 -36.20
C THR A 49 19.92 -1.18 -36.96
N ASP A 50 19.43 -0.13 -36.30
CA ASP A 50 18.71 0.96 -36.96
C ASP A 50 19.67 1.79 -37.83
N PRO A 51 19.36 1.99 -39.13
CA PRO A 51 20.26 2.69 -40.05
C PRO A 51 20.39 4.20 -39.77
N PHE A 52 19.58 4.78 -38.88
CA PHE A 52 19.56 6.20 -38.53
C PHE A 52 20.13 6.50 -37.14
N ILE A 53 20.62 5.48 -36.43
CA ILE A 53 21.33 5.68 -35.17
C ILE A 53 22.75 6.17 -35.44
N ALA A 54 23.24 7.11 -34.63
CA ALA A 54 24.60 7.58 -34.80
C ALA A 54 25.59 6.48 -34.35
N PRO A 55 26.78 6.41 -34.96
CA PRO A 55 27.84 5.51 -34.50
C PRO A 55 28.08 5.71 -33.00
N ASP A 56 28.37 4.60 -32.31
CA ASP A 56 28.74 4.56 -30.89
C ASP A 56 27.64 4.75 -29.85
N ILE A 57 26.41 5.08 -30.24
CA ILE A 57 25.31 5.33 -29.29
C ILE A 57 24.71 4.02 -28.71
N ALA A 58 24.60 2.95 -29.50
CA ALA A 58 23.96 1.68 -29.10
C ALA A 58 24.94 0.51 -29.00
N LYS A 59 26.21 0.77 -28.62
CA LYS A 59 27.27 -0.26 -28.54
C LYS A 59 26.94 -1.43 -27.62
N ASN A 60 26.12 -1.20 -26.59
CA ASN A 60 25.83 -2.16 -25.52
C ASN A 60 24.39 -2.69 -25.56
N GLY A 61 23.66 -2.54 -26.68
CA GLY A 61 22.27 -2.98 -26.82
C GLY A 61 21.32 -1.87 -27.25
N PRO A 62 19.99 -2.14 -27.26
CA PRO A 62 18.97 -1.16 -27.64
C PRO A 62 19.14 0.14 -26.84
N TYR A 63 19.14 1.27 -27.55
CA TYR A 63 19.32 2.59 -26.95
C TYR A 63 17.98 3.18 -26.55
N SER A 64 17.86 3.57 -25.27
CA SER A 64 16.72 4.33 -24.76
C SER A 64 16.78 5.76 -25.28
N LEU A 65 15.67 6.25 -25.86
CA LEU A 65 15.53 7.65 -26.23
C LEU A 65 15.25 8.55 -25.03
N GLY A 66 14.78 7.97 -23.92
CA GLY A 66 14.37 8.68 -22.71
C GLY A 66 13.07 9.48 -22.86
N ASP A 67 12.37 9.39 -23.99
CA ASP A 67 11.04 9.98 -24.20
C ASP A 67 9.94 9.00 -23.77
N LEU A 68 8.93 9.52 -23.07
CA LEU A 68 7.77 8.78 -22.57
C LEU A 68 6.55 9.00 -23.46
N PHE A 69 5.74 7.97 -23.61
CA PHE A 69 4.64 7.91 -24.56
C PHE A 69 3.40 7.25 -23.97
N LEU A 70 2.22 7.81 -24.21
CA LEU A 70 0.93 7.19 -23.94
C LEU A 70 0.37 6.64 -25.26
N GLU A 71 0.00 5.36 -25.33
CA GLU A 71 -0.71 4.84 -26.51
C GLU A 71 -2.17 5.35 -26.50
N GLU A 72 -2.64 5.95 -27.61
CA GLU A 72 -4.01 6.53 -27.69
C GLU A 72 -5.09 5.51 -27.31
N SER A 73 -4.96 4.30 -27.86
CA SER A 73 -5.75 3.13 -27.49
C SER A 73 -4.88 1.87 -27.69
N PRO A 74 -5.06 0.83 -26.85
CA PRO A 74 -4.24 -0.39 -26.93
C PRO A 74 -4.23 -1.00 -28.35
N GLY A 75 -3.03 -1.19 -28.90
CA GLY A 75 -2.81 -1.84 -30.19
C GLY A 75 -3.01 -0.95 -31.43
N THR A 76 -3.24 0.35 -31.25
CA THR A 76 -3.36 1.29 -32.38
C THR A 76 -2.00 1.67 -32.97
N GLY A 77 -0.92 1.61 -32.17
CA GLY A 77 0.42 2.03 -32.56
C GLY A 77 0.56 3.55 -32.77
N TYR A 78 -0.38 4.34 -32.21
CA TYR A 78 -0.30 5.80 -32.14
C TYR A 78 0.00 6.22 -30.71
N TYR A 79 1.02 7.06 -30.57
CA TYR A 79 1.61 7.41 -29.28
C TYR A 79 1.63 8.92 -29.09
N ILE A 80 1.17 9.40 -27.94
CA ILE A 80 1.23 10.80 -27.54
C ILE A 80 2.44 10.98 -26.62
N ILE A 81 3.32 11.93 -26.93
CA ILE A 81 4.48 12.24 -26.07
C ILE A 81 3.98 12.76 -24.73
N GLN A 82 4.42 12.13 -23.65
CA GLN A 82 4.08 12.48 -22.26
C GLN A 82 5.19 13.23 -21.53
N GLY A 83 6.41 13.23 -22.06
CA GLY A 83 7.56 13.88 -21.45
C GLY A 83 8.82 13.03 -21.59
N ARG A 84 9.76 13.19 -20.65
CA ARG A 84 10.99 12.40 -20.61
C ARG A 84 11.15 11.67 -19.29
N VAL A 85 11.80 10.51 -19.33
CA VAL A 85 12.11 9.71 -18.14
C VAL A 85 13.00 10.47 -17.17
N ASP A 86 13.96 11.25 -17.69
CA ASP A 86 14.86 12.09 -16.90
C ASP A 86 14.16 13.26 -16.21
N ASP A 87 12.92 13.56 -16.61
CA ASP A 87 12.09 14.63 -16.04
C ASP A 87 11.08 14.10 -15.02
N ILE A 88 11.02 12.79 -14.76
CA ILE A 88 10.16 12.22 -13.71
C ILE A 88 10.69 12.58 -12.33
N LEU A 89 9.81 13.17 -11.51
CA LEU A 89 10.10 13.46 -10.11
C LEU A 89 9.82 12.21 -9.29
N VAL A 90 10.79 11.79 -8.48
CA VAL A 90 10.64 10.68 -7.54
C VAL A 90 10.65 11.25 -6.14
N HIS A 91 9.56 11.09 -5.41
CA HIS A 91 9.40 11.59 -4.04
C HIS A 91 10.07 10.67 -3.01
N THR A 92 10.29 11.17 -1.79
CA THR A 92 10.84 10.35 -0.69
C THR A 92 9.93 9.19 -0.29
N THR A 93 8.64 9.27 -0.64
CA THR A 93 7.66 8.21 -0.46
C THR A 93 7.77 7.10 -1.50
N GLY A 94 8.58 7.29 -2.56
CA GLY A 94 8.65 6.40 -3.72
C GLY A 94 7.63 6.73 -4.81
N GLU A 95 6.68 7.63 -4.55
CA GLU A 95 5.71 8.09 -5.55
C GLU A 95 6.40 8.84 -6.69
N LYS A 96 5.92 8.62 -7.92
CA LYS A 96 6.49 9.21 -9.14
C LYS A 96 5.51 10.23 -9.73
N THR A 97 6.00 11.42 -10.05
CA THR A 97 5.23 12.48 -10.70
C THR A 97 5.82 12.82 -12.05
N ASN A 98 4.97 12.82 -13.08
CA ASN A 98 5.30 13.43 -14.37
C ASN A 98 4.93 14.92 -14.32
N PRO A 99 5.92 15.85 -14.31
CA PRO A 99 5.64 17.26 -14.16
C PRO A 99 5.05 17.92 -15.42
N LEU A 100 5.39 17.44 -16.62
CA LEU A 100 5.10 18.16 -17.86
C LEU A 100 3.60 18.39 -18.11
N PRO A 101 2.70 17.39 -17.95
CA PRO A 101 1.26 17.62 -18.12
C PRO A 101 0.71 18.67 -17.15
N ILE A 102 1.22 18.68 -15.92
CA ILE A 102 0.80 19.61 -14.86
C ILE A 102 1.30 21.03 -15.18
N GLU A 103 2.56 21.16 -15.59
CA GLU A 103 3.14 22.45 -16.01
C GLU A 103 2.39 23.06 -17.19
N LEU A 104 2.05 22.25 -18.20
CA LEU A 104 1.30 22.71 -19.37
C LEU A 104 -0.12 23.15 -18.97
N ALA A 105 -0.82 22.36 -18.15
CA ALA A 105 -2.16 22.72 -17.67
C ALA A 105 -2.15 24.03 -16.87
N ILE A 106 -1.13 24.26 -16.03
CA ILE A 106 -0.98 25.52 -15.30
C ILE A 106 -0.72 26.69 -16.28
N GLN A 107 0.08 26.46 -17.32
CA GLN A 107 0.45 27.46 -18.34
C GLN A 107 -0.69 27.82 -19.30
N GLU A 108 -1.81 27.08 -19.31
CA GLU A 108 -2.99 27.47 -20.08
C GLU A 108 -3.61 28.79 -19.56
N HIS A 109 -3.33 29.16 -18.30
CA HIS A 109 -3.82 30.40 -17.72
C HIS A 109 -2.98 31.62 -18.19
N PRO A 110 -3.59 32.68 -18.77
CA PRO A 110 -2.85 33.78 -19.41
C PRO A 110 -1.83 34.51 -18.51
N ILE A 111 -2.12 34.60 -17.21
CA ILE A 111 -1.25 35.25 -16.23
C ILE A 111 0.07 34.50 -15.98
N ILE A 112 0.14 33.21 -16.33
CA ILE A 112 1.30 32.35 -16.09
C ILE A 112 2.10 32.23 -17.37
N LYS A 113 3.31 32.78 -17.36
CA LYS A 113 4.24 32.63 -18.48
C LYS A 113 4.89 31.25 -18.47
N ARG A 114 5.29 30.77 -17.29
CA ARG A 114 5.88 29.44 -17.08
C ARG A 114 5.60 28.93 -15.68
N ALA A 115 5.54 27.60 -15.58
CA ALA A 115 5.47 26.87 -14.32
C ALA A 115 6.55 25.79 -14.33
N ALA A 116 7.30 25.66 -13.24
CA ALA A 116 8.25 24.58 -13.02
C ALA A 116 7.77 23.74 -11.83
N ILE A 117 7.35 22.51 -12.10
CA ILE A 117 7.04 21.54 -11.07
C ILE A 117 8.33 20.87 -10.63
N ILE A 118 8.52 20.87 -9.31
CA ILE A 118 9.73 20.43 -8.62
C ILE A 118 9.33 19.58 -7.42
N GLY A 119 10.30 18.89 -6.82
CA GLY A 119 10.03 17.99 -5.68
C GLY A 119 10.70 16.61 -5.78
N HIS A 120 11.71 16.46 -6.64
CA HIS A 120 12.56 15.27 -6.64
C HIS A 120 13.25 15.13 -5.27
N GLN A 121 13.20 13.93 -4.68
CA GLN A 121 13.65 13.66 -3.31
C GLN A 121 13.01 14.56 -2.24
N ARG A 122 11.82 15.10 -2.53
CA ARG A 122 10.98 15.76 -1.54
C ARG A 122 9.74 14.94 -1.29
N PHE A 123 9.02 15.29 -0.23
CA PHE A 123 7.85 14.53 0.20
C PHE A 123 6.71 14.57 -0.83
N CYS A 124 6.53 15.71 -1.51
CA CYS A 124 5.47 15.97 -2.48
C CYS A 124 5.91 17.05 -3.47
N CYS A 125 5.10 17.31 -4.50
CA CYS A 125 5.37 18.35 -5.49
C CYS A 125 5.25 19.78 -4.92
N SER A 126 6.11 20.68 -5.40
CA SER A 126 5.98 22.12 -5.27
C SER A 126 6.08 22.78 -6.64
N VAL A 127 5.69 24.05 -6.74
CA VAL A 127 5.70 24.78 -8.01
C VAL A 127 6.33 26.17 -7.88
N LEU A 128 7.19 26.50 -8.83
CA LEU A 128 7.66 27.87 -9.06
C LEU A 128 6.93 28.46 -10.27
N ILE A 129 6.38 29.66 -10.12
CA ILE A 129 5.57 30.35 -11.13
C ILE A 129 6.32 31.59 -11.63
N GLU A 130 6.57 31.66 -12.93
CA GLU A 130 7.00 32.87 -13.64
C GLU A 130 5.77 33.53 -14.26
N LEU A 131 5.47 34.77 -13.87
CA LEU A 131 4.31 35.49 -14.38
C LEU A 131 4.53 36.04 -15.78
N ASN A 132 3.45 36.12 -16.54
CA ASN A 132 3.38 36.95 -17.74
C ASN A 132 3.13 38.39 -17.29
N LEU A 133 4.16 39.24 -17.35
CA LEU A 133 4.07 40.61 -16.83
C LEU A 133 3.02 41.44 -17.57
N GLU A 134 2.87 41.27 -18.88
CA GLU A 134 1.90 42.03 -19.69
C GLU A 134 0.45 41.76 -19.26
N GLU A 135 0.16 40.49 -18.93
CA GLU A 135 -1.14 40.10 -18.39
C GLU A 135 -1.27 40.47 -16.90
N ALA A 136 -0.23 40.21 -16.11
CA ALA A 136 -0.25 40.44 -14.66
C ALA A 136 -0.46 41.92 -14.29
N PHE A 137 0.03 42.88 -15.10
CA PHE A 137 -0.20 44.31 -14.88
C PHE A 137 -1.67 44.74 -15.02
N GLN A 138 -2.53 43.89 -15.59
CA GLN A 138 -3.96 44.16 -15.70
C GLN A 138 -4.73 43.85 -14.40
N TYR A 139 -4.08 43.18 -13.43
CA TYR A 139 -4.68 42.73 -12.18
C TYR A 139 -4.09 43.46 -10.98
N GLU A 140 -4.91 43.63 -9.93
CA GLU A 140 -4.40 44.04 -8.62
C GLU A 140 -3.58 42.89 -7.98
N LEU A 141 -2.59 43.22 -7.14
CA LEU A 141 -1.67 42.25 -6.51
C LEU A 141 -2.36 41.04 -5.86
N ARG A 142 -3.43 41.26 -5.09
CA ARG A 142 -4.19 40.16 -4.47
C ARG A 142 -4.91 39.28 -5.49
N SER A 143 -5.37 39.88 -6.58
CA SER A 143 -6.02 39.17 -7.67
C SER A 143 -5.04 38.28 -8.44
N ILE A 144 -3.76 38.68 -8.55
CA ILE A 144 -2.72 37.85 -9.19
C ILE A 144 -2.56 36.50 -8.47
N GLU A 145 -2.45 36.51 -7.14
CA GLU A 145 -2.32 35.28 -6.34
C GLU A 145 -3.55 34.37 -6.50
N GLU A 146 -4.75 34.95 -6.48
CA GLU A 146 -6.01 34.23 -6.70
C GLU A 146 -6.08 33.60 -8.10
N GLN A 147 -5.63 34.31 -9.14
CA GLN A 147 -5.58 33.76 -10.50
C GLN A 147 -4.59 32.60 -10.61
N VAL A 148 -3.39 32.74 -10.05
CA VAL A 148 -2.39 31.65 -10.02
C VAL A 148 -2.93 30.44 -9.26
N PHE A 149 -3.60 30.66 -8.13
CA PHE A 149 -4.20 29.58 -7.36
C PHE A 149 -5.32 28.88 -8.14
N THR A 150 -6.14 29.63 -8.86
CA THR A 150 -7.21 29.08 -9.72
C THR A 150 -6.64 28.20 -10.85
N ALA A 151 -5.53 28.62 -11.47
CA ALA A 151 -4.85 27.83 -12.49
C ALA A 151 -4.33 26.50 -11.92
N ILE A 152 -3.69 26.56 -10.74
CA ILE A 152 -3.16 25.36 -10.06
C ILE A 152 -4.28 24.43 -9.60
N GLN A 153 -5.37 24.96 -9.06
CA GLN A 153 -6.55 24.15 -8.71
C GLN A 153 -7.14 23.44 -9.92
N THR A 154 -7.14 24.08 -11.09
CA THR A 154 -7.62 23.47 -12.34
C THR A 154 -6.70 22.31 -12.74
N ALA A 155 -5.38 22.51 -12.73
CA ALA A 155 -4.42 21.44 -13.00
C ALA A 155 -4.49 20.28 -11.97
N ASN A 156 -4.72 20.59 -10.69
CA ASN A 156 -4.84 19.58 -9.63
C ASN A 156 -6.04 18.63 -9.79
N LYS A 157 -7.10 19.03 -10.52
CA LYS A 157 -8.28 18.18 -10.77
C LYS A 157 -7.91 16.94 -11.59
N ASP A 158 -7.04 17.14 -12.58
CA ASP A 158 -6.63 16.08 -13.51
C ASP A 158 -5.29 15.43 -13.10
N ALA A 159 -4.60 16.00 -12.11
CA ALA A 159 -3.38 15.42 -11.56
C ALA A 159 -3.65 14.23 -10.61
N PRO A 160 -2.77 13.19 -10.61
CA PRO A 160 -2.79 12.15 -9.60
C PRO A 160 -2.72 12.72 -8.18
N THR A 161 -3.37 12.07 -7.21
CA THR A 161 -3.48 12.57 -5.83
C THR A 161 -2.13 12.94 -5.21
N HIS A 162 -1.10 12.10 -5.40
CA HIS A 162 0.26 12.35 -4.89
C HIS A 162 1.03 13.46 -5.62
N SER A 163 0.57 13.84 -6.81
CA SER A 163 1.18 14.88 -7.66
C SER A 163 0.51 16.25 -7.51
N ARG A 164 -0.56 16.34 -6.71
CA ARG A 164 -1.27 17.60 -6.46
C ARG A 164 -0.40 18.59 -5.70
N ILE A 165 -0.53 19.86 -6.04
CA ILE A 165 0.22 20.96 -5.44
C ILE A 165 -0.65 21.64 -4.39
N ILE A 166 -0.18 21.69 -3.15
CA ILE A 166 -0.87 22.37 -2.05
C ILE A 166 -0.52 23.87 -2.01
N PRO A 167 -1.42 24.72 -1.49
CA PRO A 167 -1.23 26.17 -1.48
C PRO A 167 0.10 26.63 -0.86
N THR A 168 0.54 25.97 0.21
CA THR A 168 1.78 26.27 0.95
C THR A 168 3.06 25.97 0.17
N LEU A 169 2.96 25.21 -0.92
CA LEU A 169 4.08 24.82 -1.79
C LEU A 169 4.03 25.50 -3.17
N ILE A 170 3.35 26.65 -3.24
CA ILE A 170 3.30 27.51 -4.43
C ILE A 170 4.20 28.72 -4.19
N LYS A 171 5.10 29.01 -5.13
CA LYS A 171 5.94 30.21 -5.09
C LYS A 171 5.89 30.97 -6.40
N ILE A 172 5.34 32.18 -6.33
CA ILE A 172 5.45 33.16 -7.41
C ILE A 172 6.85 33.79 -7.34
N LEU A 173 7.59 33.73 -8.44
CA LEU A 173 8.92 34.30 -8.54
C LEU A 173 8.85 35.84 -8.62
N PRO A 174 9.87 36.54 -8.08
CA PRO A 174 10.00 37.99 -8.27
C PRO A 174 10.03 38.37 -9.76
N MET A 175 9.53 39.57 -10.12
CA MET A 175 9.40 40.02 -11.51
C MET A 175 10.72 40.04 -12.32
N ASN A 176 11.87 40.10 -11.63
CA ASN A 176 13.21 40.10 -12.23
C ASN A 176 13.85 38.70 -12.32
N LYS A 177 13.12 37.65 -11.94
CA LYS A 177 13.59 36.26 -11.93
C LYS A 177 12.83 35.45 -12.98
N HIS A 178 13.55 34.56 -13.65
CA HIS A 178 13.03 33.75 -14.75
C HIS A 178 13.40 32.29 -14.56
N LEU A 179 12.55 31.38 -15.03
CA LEU A 179 12.85 29.96 -14.98
C LEU A 179 13.88 29.60 -16.07
N PRO A 180 14.96 28.86 -15.73
CA PRO A 180 15.93 28.42 -16.72
C PRO A 180 15.29 27.46 -17.72
N ILE A 181 15.43 27.78 -19.00
CA ILE A 181 14.87 27.01 -20.11
C ILE A 181 15.91 26.65 -21.15
N THR A 182 15.65 25.57 -21.89
CA THR A 182 16.38 25.23 -23.11
C THR A 182 16.04 26.21 -24.23
N GLY A 183 16.83 26.23 -25.31
CA GLY A 183 16.50 27.00 -26.52
C GLY A 183 15.17 26.61 -27.19
N LYS A 184 14.54 25.51 -26.76
CA LYS A 184 13.20 25.07 -27.20
C LYS A 184 12.08 25.44 -26.23
N GLY A 185 12.38 26.12 -25.12
CA GLY A 185 11.38 26.56 -24.12
C GLY A 185 11.14 25.59 -22.96
N ASN A 186 11.70 24.37 -22.98
CA ASN A 186 11.52 23.40 -21.89
C ASN A 186 12.30 23.83 -20.63
N ILE A 187 11.72 23.61 -19.45
CA ILE A 187 12.35 23.87 -18.15
C ILE A 187 13.59 22.99 -17.96
N ILE A 188 14.70 23.59 -17.53
CA ILE A 188 15.93 22.87 -17.15
C ILE A 188 15.91 22.69 -15.63
N ARG A 189 15.21 21.68 -15.12
CA ARG A 189 14.98 21.47 -13.66
C ARG A 189 16.26 21.42 -12.83
N LYS A 190 17.31 20.78 -13.35
CA LYS A 190 18.62 20.77 -12.68
C LYS A 190 19.18 22.17 -12.42
N LEU A 191 18.95 23.12 -13.34
CA LEU A 191 19.33 24.52 -13.14
C LEU A 191 18.34 25.24 -12.22
N VAL A 192 17.04 24.90 -12.27
CA VAL A 192 16.05 25.41 -11.31
C VAL A 192 16.47 25.07 -9.89
N ASP A 193 16.83 23.81 -9.62
CA ASP A 193 17.28 23.35 -8.30
C ASP A 193 18.57 24.05 -7.85
N GLN A 194 19.48 24.35 -8.79
CA GLN A 194 20.71 25.09 -8.49
C GLN A 194 20.46 26.57 -8.19
N GLU A 195 19.59 27.24 -8.96
CA GLU A 195 19.34 28.67 -8.81
C GLU A 195 18.37 28.98 -7.66
N TYR A 196 17.33 28.16 -7.50
CA TYR A 196 16.24 28.38 -6.56
C TYR A 196 16.23 27.42 -5.37
N GLY A 197 17.23 26.53 -5.26
CA GLY A 197 17.31 25.50 -4.22
C GLY A 197 17.07 26.01 -2.81
N SER A 198 17.65 27.17 -2.45
CA SER A 198 17.43 27.77 -1.12
C SER A 198 15.98 28.19 -0.87
N ILE A 199 15.29 28.69 -1.90
CA ILE A 199 13.87 29.08 -1.79
C ILE A 199 13.02 27.81 -1.66
N ILE A 200 13.33 26.78 -2.45
CA ILE A 200 12.65 25.49 -2.42
C ILE A 200 12.82 24.84 -1.04
N ASP A 201 14.04 24.81 -0.51
CA ASP A 201 14.34 24.31 0.84
C ASP A 201 13.55 25.09 1.90
N GLN A 202 13.47 26.42 1.79
CA GLN A 202 12.68 27.21 2.72
C GLN A 202 11.20 26.87 2.67
N MET A 203 10.62 26.66 1.48
CA MET A 203 9.22 26.26 1.34
C MET A 203 8.95 24.92 2.02
N TYR A 204 9.77 23.90 1.75
CA TYR A 204 9.62 22.59 2.40
C TYR A 204 9.91 22.65 3.90
N ASN A 205 10.90 23.43 4.33
CA ASN A 205 11.19 23.59 5.75
C ASN A 205 10.07 24.35 6.47
N GLN A 206 9.43 25.33 5.84
CA GLN A 206 8.25 25.99 6.41
C GLN A 206 7.08 25.01 6.49
N PHE A 207 6.82 24.28 5.40
CA PHE A 207 5.77 23.26 5.37
C PHE A 207 5.97 22.18 6.45
N LEU A 208 7.20 21.70 6.66
CA LEU A 208 7.51 20.64 7.64
C LEU A 208 7.72 21.16 9.08
N ASN A 209 8.23 22.38 9.26
CA ASN A 209 8.69 22.93 10.56
C ASN A 209 7.91 24.17 11.03
N GLU A 210 6.68 24.41 10.56
CA GLU A 210 5.81 25.50 11.04
C GLU A 210 5.55 25.47 12.57
N SER A 211 6.02 24.44 13.27
CA SER A 211 6.04 24.29 14.73
C SER A 211 7.06 25.17 15.49
N GLN A 212 7.98 25.88 14.83
CA GLN A 212 9.07 26.60 15.53
C GLN A 212 8.95 28.13 15.57
N ASN A 213 8.06 28.77 14.80
CA ASN A 213 8.01 30.23 14.70
C ASN A 213 6.60 30.81 14.82
N LYS A 214 6.04 30.86 16.05
CA LYS A 214 5.03 31.84 16.49
C LYS A 214 4.83 31.77 18.01
N ASN A 215 5.75 32.38 18.76
CA ASN A 215 5.63 32.54 20.22
C ASN A 215 4.65 33.63 20.68
N ASN A 216 3.75 34.15 19.84
CA ASN A 216 2.97 35.36 20.16
C ASN A 216 1.43 35.28 20.05
N SER A 217 0.81 34.11 19.94
CA SER A 217 -0.66 33.98 19.94
C SER A 217 -1.24 33.06 21.04
N GLN A 218 -0.49 32.80 22.13
CA GLN A 218 -0.89 31.84 23.17
C GLN A 218 -2.02 32.27 24.12
N LEU A 219 -2.64 33.45 23.96
CA LEU A 219 -3.49 34.04 25.01
C LEU A 219 -4.99 34.17 24.68
N ARG A 220 -5.47 33.87 23.46
CA ARG A 220 -6.92 34.03 23.12
C ARG A 220 -7.69 32.77 22.72
N LEU A 221 -7.03 31.67 22.33
CA LEU A 221 -7.70 30.43 21.87
C LEU A 221 -7.80 29.28 22.90
N LYS A 222 -7.15 29.40 24.07
CA LYS A 222 -7.05 28.29 25.04
C LYS A 222 -8.35 27.85 25.72
N HIS A 223 -9.38 28.71 25.79
CA HIS A 223 -10.63 28.34 26.48
C HIS A 223 -11.56 27.44 25.66
N HIS A 224 -11.49 27.48 24.32
CA HIS A 224 -12.31 26.59 23.49
C HIS A 224 -11.65 25.23 23.26
N LEU A 225 -10.32 25.17 23.26
CA LEU A 225 -9.56 23.93 23.06
C LEU A 225 -9.40 23.09 24.33
N SER A 226 -9.98 23.50 25.47
CA SER A 226 -9.92 22.73 26.73
C SER A 226 -11.04 21.71 26.91
N THR A 227 -11.93 21.55 25.93
CA THR A 227 -13.03 20.57 25.95
C THR A 227 -13.06 19.77 24.66
N LYS A 228 -13.45 18.49 24.73
CA LYS A 228 -13.59 17.62 23.54
C LYS A 228 -14.43 18.29 22.45
N HIS A 229 -15.59 18.83 22.84
CA HIS A 229 -16.51 19.48 21.91
C HIS A 229 -15.89 20.67 21.18
N GLY A 230 -15.14 21.51 21.89
CA GLY A 230 -14.47 22.65 21.25
C GLY A 230 -13.31 22.23 20.34
N ILE A 231 -12.61 21.13 20.65
CA ILE A 231 -11.62 20.54 19.74
C ILE A 231 -12.31 19.96 18.50
N CYS A 232 -13.45 19.27 18.63
CA CYS A 232 -14.19 18.75 17.48
C CYS A 232 -14.60 19.88 16.52
N ILE A 233 -15.12 21.01 17.03
CA ILE A 233 -15.48 22.17 16.21
C ILE A 233 -14.24 22.75 15.50
N TYR A 234 -13.12 22.83 16.22
CA TYR A 234 -11.85 23.32 15.66
C TYR A 234 -11.34 22.41 14.52
N LEU A 235 -11.32 21.09 14.77
CA LEU A 235 -10.94 20.09 13.77
C LEU A 235 -11.86 20.11 12.56
N GLN A 236 -13.18 20.19 12.78
CA GLN A 236 -14.18 20.27 11.72
C GLN A 236 -13.89 21.45 10.78
N ARG A 237 -13.57 22.62 11.34
CA ARG A 237 -13.24 23.82 10.56
C ARG A 237 -11.95 23.64 9.76
N ILE A 238 -10.87 23.18 10.39
CA ILE A 238 -9.59 23.00 9.69
C ILE A 238 -9.70 21.96 8.58
N VAL A 239 -10.33 20.83 8.85
CA VAL A 239 -10.51 19.77 7.85
C VAL A 239 -11.34 20.29 6.68
N ALA A 240 -12.39 21.08 6.94
CA ALA A 240 -13.18 21.72 5.89
C ALA A 240 -12.35 22.70 5.05
N GLU A 241 -11.48 23.49 5.69
CA GLU A 241 -10.55 24.42 5.02
C GLU A 241 -9.51 23.69 4.16
N ILE A 242 -8.80 22.69 4.71
CA ILE A 242 -7.79 21.89 3.99
C ILE A 242 -8.41 21.18 2.79
N LEU A 243 -9.57 20.56 2.98
CA LEU A 243 -10.24 19.80 1.92
C LEU A 243 -11.04 20.69 0.98
N ASN A 244 -11.11 22.00 1.23
CA ASN A 244 -11.91 22.98 0.50
C ASN A 244 -13.36 22.50 0.28
N LYS A 245 -14.01 22.08 1.38
CA LYS A 245 -15.36 21.50 1.38
C LYS A 245 -16.27 22.21 2.39
N PRO A 246 -17.60 22.25 2.16
CA PRO A 246 -18.56 22.77 3.13
C PRO A 246 -18.43 22.06 4.48
N ILE A 247 -18.49 22.83 5.57
CA ILE A 247 -18.28 22.34 6.94
C ILE A 247 -19.32 21.29 7.37
N GLU A 248 -20.51 21.33 6.77
CA GLU A 248 -21.64 20.44 7.04
C GLU A 248 -21.34 18.98 6.67
N ILE A 249 -20.42 18.75 5.72
CA ILE A 249 -19.98 17.40 5.32
C ILE A 249 -19.30 16.67 6.50
N PHE A 250 -18.73 17.43 7.42
CA PHE A 250 -17.98 16.93 8.57
C PHE A 250 -18.77 16.99 9.88
N ALA A 251 -20.11 17.14 9.81
CA ALA A 251 -20.98 17.21 10.99
C ALA A 251 -21.05 15.88 11.76
N ASP A 252 -20.83 14.74 11.10
CA ASP A 252 -20.68 13.44 11.76
C ASP A 252 -19.22 13.20 12.14
N TYR A 253 -18.89 13.45 13.40
CA TYR A 253 -17.53 13.34 13.93
C TYR A 253 -17.01 11.90 14.03
N SER A 254 -17.89 10.90 13.96
CA SER A 254 -17.51 9.48 14.03
C SER A 254 -16.96 8.95 12.71
N LYS A 255 -17.26 9.63 11.60
CA LYS A 255 -16.91 9.19 10.26
C LYS A 255 -15.42 9.38 9.98
N SER A 256 -14.82 8.39 9.32
CA SER A 256 -13.41 8.48 8.94
C SER A 256 -13.20 9.58 7.89
N LEU A 257 -12.20 10.44 8.13
CA LEU A 257 -11.79 11.53 7.26
C LEU A 257 -11.31 11.02 5.89
N TYR A 258 -10.72 9.82 5.81
CA TYR A 258 -10.35 9.20 4.52
C TYR A 258 -11.56 8.95 3.64
N SER A 259 -12.70 8.55 4.23
CA SER A 259 -13.95 8.40 3.49
C SER A 259 -14.53 9.73 2.98
N LEU A 260 -14.05 10.85 3.52
CA LEU A 260 -14.42 12.22 3.16
C LEU A 260 -13.38 12.90 2.27
N SER A 261 -12.48 12.11 1.66
CA SER A 261 -11.40 12.55 0.76
C SER A 261 -10.16 13.13 1.43
N LEU A 262 -9.91 12.81 2.71
CA LEU A 262 -8.57 12.98 3.28
C LEU A 262 -7.61 11.97 2.61
N ASP A 263 -6.40 12.41 2.29
CA ASP A 263 -5.32 11.61 1.72
C ASP A 263 -4.02 11.85 2.50
N SER A 264 -2.93 11.19 2.13
CA SER A 264 -1.66 11.30 2.86
C SER A 264 -1.08 12.72 2.86
N LEU A 265 -1.33 13.51 1.81
CA LEU A 265 -0.81 14.88 1.68
C LEU A 265 -1.58 15.83 2.61
N THR A 266 -2.90 15.79 2.55
CA THR A 266 -3.80 16.58 3.39
C THR A 266 -3.77 16.14 4.85
N ALA A 267 -3.48 14.87 5.13
CA ALA A 267 -3.23 14.38 6.50
C ALA A 267 -1.97 15.01 7.11
N ILE A 268 -0.92 15.23 6.32
CA ILE A 268 0.30 15.90 6.81
C ILE A 268 0.07 17.38 7.03
N GLU A 269 -0.63 18.04 6.12
CA GLU A 269 -1.03 19.44 6.30
C GLU A 269 -1.86 19.61 7.58
N LEU A 270 -2.85 18.73 7.81
CA LEU A 270 -3.63 18.70 9.04
C LEU A 270 -2.74 18.51 10.26
N ARG A 271 -1.84 17.51 10.24
CA ARG A 271 -0.91 17.27 11.35
C ARG A 271 -0.05 18.50 11.66
N ASN A 272 0.48 19.17 10.63
CA ASN A 272 1.38 20.31 10.80
C ASN A 272 0.64 21.51 11.41
N ILE A 273 -0.59 21.78 10.96
CA ILE A 273 -1.46 22.79 11.58
C ILE A 273 -1.74 22.44 13.04
N LEU A 274 -2.05 21.18 13.35
CA LEU A 274 -2.28 20.76 14.73
C LEU A 274 -1.01 20.84 15.59
N CYS A 275 0.17 20.67 15.02
CA CYS A 275 1.41 20.82 15.77
C CYS A 275 1.62 22.25 16.29
N VAL A 276 1.04 23.26 15.62
CA VAL A 276 1.11 24.66 16.05
C VAL A 276 0.34 24.89 17.35
N GLU A 277 -0.87 24.33 17.46
CA GLU A 277 -1.73 24.53 18.64
C GLU A 277 -1.46 23.53 19.77
N PHE A 278 -1.11 22.27 19.43
CA PHE A 278 -1.02 21.16 20.38
C PHE A 278 0.42 20.71 20.66
N GLY A 279 1.43 21.30 20.02
CA GLY A 279 2.84 20.93 20.17
C GLY A 279 3.23 19.72 19.29
N GLN A 280 4.38 19.10 19.56
CA GLN A 280 4.87 18.01 18.71
C GLN A 280 3.95 16.78 18.78
N LEU A 281 3.36 16.41 17.64
CA LEU A 281 2.51 15.22 17.50
C LEU A 281 3.25 14.07 16.81
N ASP A 282 2.81 12.83 17.00
CA ASP A 282 3.36 11.66 16.29
C ASP A 282 3.09 11.76 14.77
N GLN A 283 3.97 11.18 13.94
CA GLN A 283 3.83 11.21 12.48
C GLN A 283 2.56 10.50 11.99
N HIS A 284 2.11 9.46 12.69
CA HIS A 284 0.98 8.62 12.31
C HIS A 284 -0.34 9.02 12.97
N ILE A 285 -0.35 10.08 13.80
CA ILE A 285 -1.50 10.46 14.62
C ILE A 285 -2.81 10.61 13.82
N ILE A 286 -2.75 11.17 12.60
CA ILE A 286 -3.95 11.36 11.75
C ILE A 286 -4.44 10.04 11.17
N HIS A 287 -3.52 9.12 10.87
CA HIS A 287 -3.86 7.79 10.36
C HIS A 287 -4.46 6.93 11.47
N GLU A 288 -3.88 6.99 12.65
CA GLU A 288 -4.32 6.22 13.82
C GLU A 288 -5.69 6.73 14.35
N PHE A 289 -5.89 8.04 14.35
CA PHE A 289 -7.12 8.70 14.79
C PHE A 289 -7.83 9.35 13.62
N SER A 290 -8.34 8.51 12.72
CA SER A 290 -8.85 8.93 11.42
C SER A 290 -10.21 9.65 11.42
N SER A 291 -10.84 9.89 12.57
CA SER A 291 -12.10 10.64 12.68
C SER A 291 -11.94 11.87 13.58
N ILE A 292 -12.82 12.87 13.42
CA ILE A 292 -12.79 14.09 14.24
C ILE A 292 -12.94 13.75 15.72
N ASP A 293 -13.83 12.82 16.05
CA ASP A 293 -14.09 12.42 17.44
C ASP A 293 -12.86 11.74 18.08
N ALA A 294 -12.25 10.79 17.36
CA ALA A 294 -11.06 10.08 17.83
C ALA A 294 -9.85 11.00 17.97
N LEU A 295 -9.65 11.90 17.00
CA LEU A 295 -8.55 12.85 17.03
C LEU A 295 -8.75 13.90 18.14
N ALA A 296 -9.98 14.36 18.36
CA ALA A 296 -10.30 15.28 19.45
C ALA A 296 -10.02 14.67 20.83
N ASP A 297 -10.38 13.40 21.03
CA ASP A 297 -10.06 12.67 22.26
C ASP A 297 -8.56 12.63 22.53
N GLN A 298 -7.75 12.35 21.50
CA GLN A 298 -6.30 12.26 21.66
C GLN A 298 -5.65 13.61 21.91
N LEU A 299 -6.07 14.64 21.17
CA LEU A 299 -5.58 16.00 21.39
C LEU A 299 -5.94 16.50 22.79
N LEU A 300 -7.13 16.15 23.32
CA LEU A 300 -7.52 16.48 24.69
C LEU A 300 -6.62 15.79 25.73
N ARG A 301 -6.28 14.51 25.52
CA ARG A 301 -5.34 13.77 26.38
C ARG A 301 -3.95 14.42 26.39
N ILE A 302 -3.46 14.84 25.22
CA ILE A 302 -2.18 15.56 25.06
C ILE A 302 -2.20 16.88 25.84
N ILE A 303 -3.28 17.67 25.72
CA ILE A 303 -3.43 18.94 26.46
C ILE A 303 -3.42 18.71 27.98
N ASN A 304 -4.12 17.68 28.44
CA ASN A 304 -4.23 17.37 29.87
C ASN A 304 -2.94 16.81 30.48
N LYS A 305 -1.87 16.63 29.67
CA LYS A 305 -0.59 16.05 30.08
C LYS A 305 -0.76 14.68 30.76
N GLU A 306 -1.80 13.94 30.40
CA GLU A 306 -1.87 12.53 30.72
C GLU A 306 -0.68 11.87 30.00
N GLN A 307 0.16 11.12 30.73
CA GLN A 307 1.37 10.50 30.17
C GLN A 307 1.02 9.71 28.89
N VAL A 308 1.35 10.29 27.73
CA VAL A 308 0.88 9.92 26.39
C VAL A 308 1.34 8.51 25.97
N GLN A 309 2.44 8.01 26.53
CA GLN A 309 2.92 6.68 26.19
C GLN A 309 2.14 5.56 26.89
N THR A 310 1.60 5.79 28.10
CA THR A 310 0.95 4.76 28.90
C THR A 310 -0.53 4.58 28.58
N SER A 311 -1.27 5.62 28.17
CA SER A 311 -2.74 5.53 28.02
C SER A 311 -3.22 4.98 26.67
N ILE A 312 -2.46 5.19 25.59
CA ILE A 312 -2.78 4.68 24.24
C ILE A 312 -2.38 3.20 24.12
N ASP A 313 -1.18 2.85 24.60
CA ASP A 313 -0.72 1.47 24.69
C ASP A 313 -1.72 0.64 25.52
N THR A 314 -2.19 1.16 26.66
CA THR A 314 -3.23 0.48 27.47
C THR A 314 -4.54 0.27 26.71
N GLN A 315 -4.99 1.23 25.87
CA GLN A 315 -6.24 1.09 25.13
C GLN A 315 -6.13 0.05 24.01
N HIS A 316 -5.07 0.07 23.21
CA HIS A 316 -4.86 -0.92 22.13
C HIS A 316 -4.67 -2.34 22.67
N TYR A 317 -3.94 -2.46 23.78
CA TYR A 317 -3.79 -3.71 24.50
C TYR A 317 -5.13 -4.19 25.05
N LYS A 318 -5.93 -3.31 25.63
CA LYS A 318 -7.27 -3.64 26.11
C LYS A 318 -8.17 -4.14 24.98
N GLU A 319 -8.17 -3.48 23.83
CA GLU A 319 -8.96 -3.92 22.66
C GLU A 319 -8.53 -5.29 22.15
N THR A 320 -7.22 -5.57 22.15
CA THR A 320 -6.69 -6.87 21.76
C THR A 320 -7.12 -7.97 22.73
N GLU A 321 -7.05 -7.72 24.04
CA GLU A 321 -7.56 -8.67 25.06
C GLU A 321 -9.06 -8.89 24.95
N GLU A 322 -9.85 -7.82 24.77
CA GLU A 322 -11.30 -7.91 24.58
C GLU A 322 -11.65 -8.79 23.37
N ILE A 323 -10.88 -8.70 22.28
CA ILE A 323 -11.05 -9.54 21.09
C ILE A 323 -10.67 -11.00 21.39
N ILE A 324 -9.56 -11.25 22.09
CA ILE A 324 -9.16 -12.59 22.49
C ILE A 324 -10.26 -13.23 23.36
N ASP A 325 -10.70 -12.52 24.40
CA ASP A 325 -11.75 -13.00 25.31
C ASP A 325 -13.08 -13.24 24.59
N LYS A 326 -13.48 -12.34 23.69
CA LYS A 326 -14.66 -12.52 22.84
C LYS A 326 -14.63 -13.88 22.13
N TYR A 327 -13.52 -14.24 21.48
CA TYR A 327 -13.46 -15.52 20.76
C TYR A 327 -13.35 -16.72 21.69
N ILE A 328 -12.62 -16.62 22.80
CA ILE A 328 -12.57 -17.68 23.82
C ILE A 328 -13.97 -17.96 24.39
N ASP A 329 -14.74 -16.92 24.67
CA ASP A 329 -16.10 -17.08 25.21
C ASP A 329 -17.07 -17.63 24.16
N LEU A 330 -16.96 -17.22 22.90
CA LEU A 330 -17.67 -17.86 21.79
C LEU A 330 -17.32 -19.35 21.71
N MET A 331 -16.03 -19.71 21.85
CA MET A 331 -15.60 -21.12 21.84
C MET A 331 -16.23 -21.93 22.97
N LYS A 332 -16.28 -21.39 24.20
CA LYS A 332 -16.92 -22.04 25.34
C LYS A 332 -18.42 -22.24 25.12
N ILE A 333 -19.10 -21.27 24.52
CA ILE A 333 -20.54 -21.38 24.21
C ILE A 333 -20.78 -22.52 23.22
N ASP A 334 -19.99 -22.56 22.14
CA ASP A 334 -20.15 -23.57 21.10
C ASP A 334 -19.69 -24.96 21.55
N ASP A 335 -18.67 -25.04 22.42
CA ASP A 335 -18.24 -26.30 23.03
C ASP A 335 -19.35 -26.92 23.89
N ASN A 336 -19.98 -26.11 24.76
CA ASN A 336 -21.13 -26.56 25.57
C ASN A 336 -22.29 -27.06 24.70
N ARG A 337 -22.58 -26.38 23.57
CA ARG A 337 -23.60 -26.83 22.61
C ARG A 337 -23.24 -28.19 22.01
N ARG A 338 -21.96 -28.40 21.66
CA ARG A 338 -21.47 -29.68 21.11
C ARG A 338 -21.52 -30.81 22.13
N MET A 339 -21.19 -30.56 23.39
CA MET A 339 -21.31 -31.57 24.47
C MET A 339 -22.78 -32.00 24.70
N ILE A 340 -23.74 -31.09 24.50
CA ILE A 340 -25.17 -31.41 24.62
C ILE A 340 -25.64 -32.27 23.43
N THR A 341 -25.13 -32.03 22.22
CA THR A 341 -25.51 -32.78 21.00
C THR A 341 -24.73 -34.09 20.80
N SER A 342 -23.51 -34.20 21.33
CA SER A 342 -22.62 -35.37 21.17
C SER A 342 -23.03 -36.61 21.98
N LYS A 343 -24.02 -36.50 22.88
CA LYS A 343 -24.66 -37.66 23.55
C LYS A 343 -25.38 -38.64 22.62
N LYS A 344 -25.38 -38.43 21.29
CA LYS A 344 -26.09 -39.27 20.30
C LYS A 344 -25.21 -40.06 19.32
N TYR A 345 -23.89 -39.90 19.32
CA TYR A 345 -23.03 -40.56 18.33
C TYR A 345 -21.80 -41.20 18.97
N SER A 346 -22.03 -42.23 19.78
CA SER A 346 -21.02 -43.21 20.15
C SER A 346 -21.35 -44.52 19.45
N ASN A 347 -20.86 -44.71 18.22
CA ASN A 347 -20.67 -46.04 17.66
C ASN A 347 -19.43 -46.01 16.76
N GLY A 348 -18.52 -46.93 17.04
CA GLY A 348 -17.14 -46.91 16.59
C GLY A 348 -16.95 -46.94 15.08
N CYS A 349 -15.88 -46.31 14.64
CA CYS A 349 -15.36 -46.41 13.28
C CYS A 349 -14.03 -47.15 13.34
N ASP A 350 -13.98 -48.31 12.67
CA ASP A 350 -12.79 -49.12 12.47
C ASP A 350 -11.62 -48.30 11.91
N HIS A 351 -10.51 -48.29 12.64
CA HIS A 351 -9.26 -47.63 12.24
C HIS A 351 -8.51 -48.47 11.21
N ASN A 352 -8.92 -48.39 9.95
CA ASN A 352 -8.05 -48.68 8.80
C ASN A 352 -7.70 -47.37 8.10
N ILE A 353 -6.85 -46.57 8.74
CA ILE A 353 -6.35 -45.32 8.16
C ILE A 353 -5.31 -45.69 7.10
N GLN A 354 -5.73 -45.68 5.83
CA GLN A 354 -4.79 -45.48 4.74
C GLN A 354 -4.03 -44.17 5.00
N ASN A 355 -2.70 -44.25 4.96
CA ASN A 355 -1.70 -43.24 5.33
C ASN A 355 -1.71 -41.95 4.47
N GLN A 356 -2.84 -41.61 3.84
CA GLN A 356 -3.01 -40.53 2.88
C GLN A 356 -3.57 -39.28 3.58
N ARG A 357 -2.92 -38.15 3.37
CA ARG A 357 -3.29 -36.83 3.89
C ARG A 357 -3.99 -35.99 2.83
N ILE A 358 -5.02 -35.27 3.25
CA ILE A 358 -5.79 -34.36 2.42
C ILE A 358 -5.71 -32.97 3.06
N PHE A 359 -5.12 -32.03 2.34
CA PHE A 359 -4.86 -30.69 2.84
C PHE A 359 -5.95 -29.72 2.38
N LEU A 360 -6.35 -28.79 3.24
CA LEU A 360 -7.03 -27.56 2.88
C LEU A 360 -6.08 -26.39 3.13
N ILE A 361 -5.74 -25.62 2.10
CA ILE A 361 -4.85 -24.47 2.22
C ILE A 361 -5.61 -23.18 1.91
N THR A 362 -5.53 -22.20 2.83
CA THR A 362 -5.92 -20.83 2.54
C THR A 362 -4.70 -20.01 2.14
N GLY A 363 -4.87 -19.09 1.19
CA GLY A 363 -3.78 -18.19 0.77
C GLY A 363 -2.78 -18.85 -0.18
N ALA A 364 -3.19 -19.90 -0.89
CA ALA A 364 -2.37 -20.59 -1.90
C ALA A 364 -1.88 -19.66 -3.03
N ASN A 365 -2.56 -18.55 -3.28
CA ASN A 365 -2.16 -17.53 -4.25
C ASN A 365 -1.16 -16.50 -3.67
N GLY A 366 -0.82 -16.59 -2.38
CA GLY A 366 0.22 -15.80 -1.73
C GLY A 366 1.63 -16.37 -1.98
N SER A 367 2.66 -15.59 -1.62
CA SER A 367 4.06 -15.96 -1.90
C SER A 367 4.46 -17.24 -1.16
N LEU A 368 4.21 -17.31 0.14
CA LEU A 368 4.47 -18.53 0.93
C LEU A 368 3.50 -19.67 0.58
N GLY A 369 2.20 -19.38 0.48
CA GLY A 369 1.17 -20.40 0.25
C GLY A 369 1.34 -21.15 -1.07
N SER A 370 1.78 -20.46 -2.13
CA SER A 370 2.08 -21.12 -3.43
C SER A 370 3.26 -22.08 -3.33
N GLN A 371 4.30 -21.73 -2.56
CA GLN A 371 5.44 -22.60 -2.33
C GLN A 371 5.07 -23.81 -1.46
N ILE A 372 4.26 -23.60 -0.41
CA ILE A 372 3.71 -24.72 0.39
C ILE A 372 2.92 -25.68 -0.50
N LEU A 373 2.06 -25.17 -1.39
CA LEU A 373 1.31 -25.99 -2.34
C LEU A 373 2.25 -26.85 -3.19
N LEU A 374 3.28 -26.26 -3.79
CA LEU A 374 4.25 -26.99 -4.62
C LEU A 374 4.98 -28.08 -3.83
N GLN A 375 5.41 -27.78 -2.61
CA GLN A 375 6.09 -28.73 -1.73
C GLN A 375 5.19 -29.89 -1.32
N LEU A 376 3.91 -29.63 -1.04
CA LEU A 376 2.93 -30.67 -0.72
C LEU A 376 2.66 -31.60 -1.90
N LEU A 377 2.63 -31.07 -3.13
CA LEU A 377 2.41 -31.90 -4.33
C LEU A 377 3.54 -32.91 -4.56
N GLN A 378 4.75 -32.63 -4.10
CA GLN A 378 5.88 -33.55 -4.19
C GLN A 378 5.80 -34.69 -3.17
N LYS A 379 4.93 -34.60 -2.17
CA LYS A 379 4.82 -35.60 -1.10
C LYS A 379 3.89 -36.77 -1.52
N PRO A 380 4.37 -38.02 -1.55
CA PRO A 380 3.58 -39.17 -2.01
C PRO A 380 2.40 -39.53 -1.07
N GLN A 381 2.46 -39.11 0.19
CA GLN A 381 1.37 -39.27 1.15
C GLN A 381 0.25 -38.23 0.98
N VAL A 382 0.41 -37.23 0.11
CA VAL A 382 -0.62 -36.20 -0.13
C VAL A 382 -1.47 -36.61 -1.32
N SER A 383 -2.68 -37.08 -1.04
CA SER A 383 -3.62 -37.55 -2.06
C SER A 383 -4.39 -36.41 -2.71
N ARG A 384 -4.65 -35.32 -1.97
CA ARG A 384 -5.46 -34.19 -2.46
C ARG A 384 -5.18 -32.90 -1.68
N ILE A 385 -5.35 -31.77 -2.37
CA ILE A 385 -5.18 -30.42 -1.82
C ILE A 385 -6.34 -29.55 -2.29
N TYR A 386 -7.11 -29.04 -1.34
CA TYR A 386 -8.13 -28.02 -1.54
C TYR A 386 -7.53 -26.62 -1.38
N CYS A 387 -7.49 -25.86 -2.47
CA CYS A 387 -6.98 -24.49 -2.48
C CYS A 387 -8.14 -23.51 -2.33
N PHE A 388 -8.27 -22.92 -1.15
CA PHE A 388 -9.27 -21.91 -0.86
C PHE A 388 -8.74 -20.51 -1.24
N VAL A 389 -9.37 -19.90 -2.24
CA VAL A 389 -8.97 -18.59 -2.78
C VAL A 389 -10.15 -17.62 -2.73
N ARG A 390 -9.92 -16.39 -2.25
CA ARG A 390 -10.98 -15.37 -2.14
C ARG A 390 -11.49 -14.91 -3.51
N GLY A 391 -12.81 -14.77 -3.63
CA GLY A 391 -13.50 -14.26 -4.83
C GLY A 391 -13.94 -15.35 -5.80
N GLN A 392 -14.79 -14.98 -6.77
CA GLN A 392 -15.38 -15.92 -7.73
C GLN A 392 -14.37 -16.43 -8.77
N ASP A 393 -13.34 -15.64 -9.11
CA ASP A 393 -12.30 -16.03 -10.09
C ASP A 393 -11.12 -16.78 -9.43
N ALA A 394 -11.42 -17.71 -8.52
CA ALA A 394 -10.44 -18.40 -7.68
C ALA A 394 -9.31 -19.08 -8.49
N SER A 395 -9.68 -19.78 -9.56
CA SER A 395 -8.75 -20.48 -10.45
C SER A 395 -7.80 -19.51 -11.17
N ASP A 396 -8.34 -18.46 -11.78
CA ASP A 396 -7.54 -17.46 -12.49
C ASP A 396 -6.64 -16.65 -11.56
N ARG A 397 -7.08 -16.40 -10.33
CA ARG A 397 -6.24 -15.74 -9.31
C ARG A 397 -5.06 -16.59 -8.92
N LEU A 398 -5.25 -17.89 -8.69
CA LEU A 398 -4.15 -18.80 -8.36
C LEU A 398 -3.19 -18.95 -9.55
N ARG A 399 -3.73 -19.15 -10.76
CA ARG A 399 -2.93 -19.26 -11.99
C ARG A 399 -2.04 -18.04 -12.22
N ARG A 400 -2.61 -16.83 -12.21
CA ARG A 400 -1.85 -15.58 -12.37
C ARG A 400 -0.78 -15.41 -11.29
N ALA A 401 -1.10 -15.79 -10.06
CA ALA A 401 -0.17 -15.68 -8.95
C ALA A 401 1.03 -16.63 -9.10
N MET A 402 0.85 -17.82 -9.65
CA MET A 402 1.94 -18.74 -9.96
C MET A 402 2.74 -18.27 -11.19
N GLU A 403 2.07 -17.73 -12.20
CA GLU A 403 2.70 -17.20 -13.42
C GLU A 403 3.63 -16.01 -13.12
N ILE A 404 3.17 -15.05 -12.32
CA ILE A 404 3.97 -13.90 -11.86
C ILE A 404 5.25 -14.35 -11.12
N ARG A 405 5.20 -15.53 -10.49
CA ARG A 405 6.33 -16.10 -9.75
C ARG A 405 7.17 -17.09 -10.56
N ALA A 406 6.96 -17.16 -11.87
CA ALA A 406 7.64 -18.09 -12.76
C ALA A 406 7.56 -19.57 -12.31
N GLN A 407 6.48 -19.95 -11.63
CA GLN A 407 6.24 -21.32 -11.19
C GLN A 407 5.62 -22.15 -12.32
N ASP A 408 5.86 -23.47 -12.31
CA ASP A 408 5.34 -24.38 -13.33
C ASP A 408 3.81 -24.51 -13.27
N LEU A 409 3.14 -23.90 -14.25
CA LEU A 409 1.68 -23.92 -14.37
C LEU A 409 1.11 -25.28 -14.78
N THR A 410 1.92 -26.19 -15.34
CA THR A 410 1.45 -27.54 -15.71
C THR A 410 1.01 -28.33 -14.47
N LEU A 411 1.57 -28.02 -13.31
CA LEU A 411 1.19 -28.59 -12.02
C LEU A 411 -0.22 -28.19 -11.59
N LEU A 412 -0.74 -27.04 -12.02
CA LEU A 412 -2.13 -26.65 -11.77
C LEU A 412 -3.09 -27.27 -12.78
N LEU A 413 -2.72 -27.24 -14.07
CA LEU A 413 -3.63 -27.58 -15.16
C LEU A 413 -3.83 -29.09 -15.32
N ASN A 414 -2.81 -29.90 -15.00
CA ASN A 414 -2.81 -31.33 -15.29
C ASN A 414 -2.85 -32.22 -14.03
N ASN A 415 -3.08 -31.63 -12.84
CA ASN A 415 -3.00 -32.37 -11.59
C ASN A 415 -4.38 -32.52 -10.93
N ASN A 416 -4.92 -33.73 -11.02
CA ASN A 416 -6.20 -34.11 -10.43
C ASN A 416 -6.22 -34.09 -8.89
N ARG A 417 -5.08 -33.88 -8.23
CA ARG A 417 -5.00 -33.72 -6.78
C ARG A 417 -5.34 -32.32 -6.30
N ILE A 418 -5.37 -31.31 -7.18
CA ILE A 418 -5.67 -29.93 -6.81
C ILE A 418 -7.14 -29.62 -7.11
N ILE A 419 -7.87 -29.17 -6.09
CA ILE A 419 -9.23 -28.66 -6.25
C ILE A 419 -9.25 -27.22 -5.76
N ILE A 420 -9.55 -26.29 -6.66
CA ILE A 420 -9.59 -24.86 -6.36
C ILE A 420 -11.04 -24.48 -6.05
N LEU A 421 -11.26 -23.91 -4.87
CA LEU A 421 -12.58 -23.48 -4.41
C LEU A 421 -12.53 -21.99 -4.07
N SER A 422 -13.58 -21.27 -4.47
CA SER A 422 -13.80 -19.91 -3.99
C SER A 422 -14.05 -19.96 -2.48
N MET A 423 -13.50 -19.01 -1.73
CA MET A 423 -13.62 -18.97 -0.28
C MET A 423 -14.20 -17.63 0.16
N ASP A 424 -15.17 -17.69 1.07
CA ASP A 424 -15.57 -16.56 1.89
C ASP A 424 -15.63 -16.99 3.36
N LEU A 425 -14.66 -16.55 4.14
CA LEU A 425 -14.55 -16.86 5.57
C LEU A 425 -15.58 -16.12 6.43
N ASN A 426 -16.32 -15.17 5.87
CA ASN A 426 -17.36 -14.44 6.60
C ASN A 426 -18.75 -15.07 6.41
N HIS A 427 -18.90 -15.97 5.43
CA HIS A 427 -20.14 -16.69 5.17
C HIS A 427 -20.18 -18.06 5.87
N ASP A 428 -21.39 -18.54 6.10
CA ASP A 428 -21.63 -19.90 6.61
C ASP A 428 -20.99 -20.94 5.68
N ARG A 429 -20.53 -22.05 6.29
CA ARG A 429 -19.86 -23.15 5.57
C ARG A 429 -18.67 -22.69 4.71
N LEU A 430 -18.00 -21.61 5.11
CA LEU A 430 -16.84 -21.04 4.41
C LEU A 430 -17.15 -20.62 2.96
N GLY A 431 -18.43 -20.28 2.68
CA GLY A 431 -18.93 -19.95 1.35
C GLY A 431 -19.22 -21.16 0.45
N GLN A 432 -19.16 -22.38 0.97
CA GLN A 432 -19.42 -23.61 0.21
C GLN A 432 -20.90 -24.04 0.23
N THR A 433 -21.27 -24.86 -0.76
CA THR A 433 -22.52 -25.62 -0.73
C THR A 433 -22.52 -26.62 0.43
N GLN A 434 -23.70 -27.05 0.86
CA GLN A 434 -23.82 -28.04 1.95
C GLN A 434 -23.09 -29.35 1.61
N ASP A 435 -23.22 -29.83 0.37
CA ASP A 435 -22.59 -31.08 -0.06
C ASP A 435 -21.07 -30.99 -0.07
N MET A 436 -20.52 -29.88 -0.61
CA MET A 436 -19.08 -29.64 -0.61
C MET A 436 -18.55 -29.50 0.82
N TYR A 437 -19.25 -28.75 1.68
CA TYR A 437 -18.85 -28.60 3.08
C TYR A 437 -18.82 -29.96 3.81
N ASN A 438 -19.87 -30.78 3.65
CA ASN A 438 -19.92 -32.13 4.22
C ASN A 438 -18.78 -33.01 3.69
N GLN A 439 -18.48 -32.92 2.39
CA GLN A 439 -17.36 -33.63 1.80
C GLN A 439 -16.05 -33.22 2.46
N LEU A 440 -15.79 -31.92 2.59
CA LEU A 440 -14.58 -31.40 3.22
C LEU A 440 -14.48 -31.87 4.69
N GLN A 441 -15.56 -31.87 5.47
CA GLN A 441 -15.59 -32.38 6.84
C GLN A 441 -15.20 -33.86 6.95
N ASN A 442 -15.57 -34.66 5.95
CA ASN A 442 -15.35 -36.11 5.92
C ASN A 442 -13.93 -36.50 5.52
N GLU A 443 -13.26 -35.72 4.66
CA GLU A 443 -12.00 -36.15 4.03
C GLU A 443 -10.76 -35.31 4.41
N VAL A 444 -10.90 -34.01 4.70
CA VAL A 444 -9.77 -33.15 5.05
C VAL A 444 -9.13 -33.61 6.35
N THR A 445 -7.81 -33.72 6.36
CA THR A 445 -7.02 -34.15 7.53
C THR A 445 -6.22 -33.01 8.15
N ASP A 446 -5.75 -32.08 7.32
CA ASP A 446 -4.86 -31.00 7.74
C ASP A 446 -5.32 -29.68 7.08
N ILE A 447 -5.39 -28.60 7.87
CA ILE A 447 -5.70 -27.24 7.40
C ILE A 447 -4.44 -26.39 7.54
N ILE A 448 -4.01 -25.75 6.46
CA ILE A 448 -2.94 -24.75 6.47
C ILE A 448 -3.56 -23.37 6.27
N HIS A 449 -3.56 -22.56 7.33
CA HIS A 449 -4.05 -21.19 7.28
C HIS A 449 -2.90 -20.21 7.05
N SER A 450 -2.61 -19.93 5.78
CA SER A 450 -1.61 -18.93 5.37
C SER A 450 -2.23 -17.60 4.91
N ALA A 451 -3.54 -17.55 4.66
CA ALA A 451 -4.21 -16.32 4.25
C ALA A 451 -4.25 -15.32 5.41
N TRP A 452 -3.48 -14.23 5.30
CA TRP A 452 -3.52 -13.10 6.23
C TRP A 452 -3.27 -11.81 5.47
N LYS A 453 -3.96 -10.72 5.82
CA LYS A 453 -3.66 -9.40 5.23
C LYS A 453 -2.37 -8.87 5.85
N MET A 454 -1.42 -8.45 5.02
CA MET A 454 -0.17 -7.83 5.48
C MET A 454 -0.27 -6.33 5.26
N ASP A 455 -0.77 -5.62 6.27
CA ASP A 455 -0.96 -4.18 6.23
C ASP A 455 -0.68 -3.62 7.63
N PHE A 456 0.45 -2.93 7.77
CA PHE A 456 0.90 -2.40 9.05
C PHE A 456 0.11 -1.17 9.51
N ASN A 457 -0.74 -0.61 8.63
CA ASN A 457 -1.57 0.56 8.93
C ASN A 457 -2.96 0.20 9.47
N MET A 458 -3.35 -1.09 9.41
CA MET A 458 -4.65 -1.55 9.92
C MET A 458 -4.66 -1.64 11.45
N THR A 459 -5.81 -1.32 12.04
CA THR A 459 -6.06 -1.47 13.49
C THR A 459 -6.39 -2.92 13.85
N ILE A 460 -6.32 -3.28 15.14
CA ILE A 460 -6.72 -4.62 15.60
C ILE A 460 -8.19 -4.94 15.27
N LYS A 461 -9.08 -3.94 15.29
CA LYS A 461 -10.50 -4.10 14.92
C LYS A 461 -10.70 -4.39 13.43
N ASP A 462 -9.88 -3.79 12.57
CA ASP A 462 -9.90 -4.13 11.15
C ASP A 462 -9.44 -5.57 10.92
N PHE A 463 -8.43 -6.03 11.66
CA PHE A 463 -8.01 -7.44 11.65
C PHE A 463 -9.04 -8.38 12.27
N ASP A 464 -9.80 -7.95 13.29
CA ASP A 464 -10.93 -8.72 13.83
C ASP A 464 -11.95 -9.05 12.74
N ARG A 465 -12.38 -8.01 12.02
CA ARG A 465 -13.32 -8.10 10.90
C ARG A 465 -12.79 -8.92 9.73
N ASP A 466 -11.53 -8.69 9.33
CA ASP A 466 -11.02 -9.20 8.05
C ASP A 466 -10.27 -10.54 8.18
N CYS A 467 -9.78 -10.91 9.37
CA CYS A 467 -8.89 -12.06 9.57
C CYS A 467 -9.31 -12.96 10.76
N LEU A 468 -9.45 -12.40 11.98
CA LEU A 468 -9.66 -13.22 13.19
C LEU A 468 -11.00 -13.95 13.18
N GLN A 469 -12.06 -13.32 12.67
CA GLN A 469 -13.34 -14.00 12.49
C GLN A 469 -13.22 -15.21 11.57
N GLY A 470 -12.44 -15.09 10.50
CA GLY A 470 -12.20 -16.19 9.57
C GLY A 470 -11.35 -17.31 10.19
N LEU A 471 -10.36 -16.96 11.01
CA LEU A 471 -9.58 -17.92 11.79
C LEU A 471 -10.48 -18.73 12.73
N TYR A 472 -11.35 -18.06 13.49
CA TYR A 472 -12.31 -18.72 14.39
C TYR A 472 -13.16 -19.75 13.65
N ARG A 473 -13.74 -19.37 12.50
CA ARG A 473 -14.57 -20.29 11.70
C ARG A 473 -13.80 -21.47 11.13
N LEU A 474 -12.53 -21.26 10.77
CA LEU A 474 -11.67 -22.36 10.31
C LEU A 474 -11.30 -23.31 11.45
N LEU A 475 -11.09 -22.81 12.66
CA LEU A 475 -10.88 -23.64 13.86
C LEU A 475 -12.15 -24.41 14.23
N GLU A 476 -13.31 -23.76 14.11
CA GLU A 476 -14.61 -24.43 14.27
C GLU A 476 -14.75 -25.54 13.23
N PHE A 477 -14.44 -25.26 11.97
CA PHE A 477 -14.47 -26.27 10.91
C PHE A 477 -13.49 -27.42 11.20
N ALA A 478 -12.28 -27.14 11.67
CA ALA A 478 -11.29 -28.15 12.06
C ALA A 478 -11.81 -29.07 13.18
N SER A 479 -12.55 -28.52 14.14
CA SER A 479 -13.19 -29.28 15.22
C SER A 479 -14.40 -30.12 14.78
N SER A 480 -14.95 -29.83 13.59
CA SER A 480 -16.21 -30.39 13.11
C SER A 480 -16.08 -31.68 12.29
N SER A 481 -14.89 -32.31 12.26
CA SER A 481 -14.70 -33.55 11.51
C SER A 481 -15.68 -34.63 11.98
N THR A 482 -16.37 -35.25 11.02
CA THR A 482 -17.46 -36.19 11.24
C THR A 482 -17.02 -37.65 11.22
N THR A 483 -15.81 -37.93 10.73
CA THR A 483 -15.31 -39.28 10.47
C THR A 483 -14.02 -39.62 11.23
N LYS A 484 -13.37 -38.61 11.86
CA LYS A 484 -12.05 -38.72 12.50
C LYS A 484 -11.95 -37.83 13.75
N LEU A 485 -10.79 -37.92 14.43
CA LEU A 485 -10.32 -36.89 15.36
C LEU A 485 -10.30 -35.51 14.66
N PRO A 486 -10.36 -34.39 15.41
CA PRO A 486 -10.26 -33.04 14.85
C PRO A 486 -9.11 -32.89 13.84
N MET A 487 -9.33 -32.10 12.79
CA MET A 487 -8.33 -31.85 11.74
C MET A 487 -7.13 -31.12 12.35
N ARG A 488 -5.91 -31.50 11.94
CA ARG A 488 -4.71 -30.76 12.36
C ARG A 488 -4.69 -29.38 11.73
N PHE A 489 -4.38 -28.36 12.51
CA PHE A 489 -4.37 -26.97 12.08
C PHE A 489 -2.95 -26.40 12.09
N HIS A 490 -2.52 -25.87 10.97
CA HIS A 490 -1.22 -25.23 10.80
C HIS A 490 -1.45 -23.73 10.61
N PHE A 491 -1.08 -22.94 11.62
CA PHE A 491 -1.23 -21.48 11.56
C PHE A 491 0.10 -20.81 11.21
N ILE A 492 0.09 -20.06 10.11
CA ILE A 492 1.24 -19.22 9.73
C ILE A 492 1.15 -17.90 10.50
N SER A 493 1.89 -17.82 11.60
CA SER A 493 2.06 -16.62 12.42
C SER A 493 3.26 -15.78 11.95
N SER A 494 3.66 -14.79 12.74
CA SER A 494 4.80 -13.92 12.47
C SER A 494 5.62 -13.69 13.74
N ILE A 495 6.92 -13.45 13.57
CA ILE A 495 7.78 -12.98 14.67
C ILE A 495 7.25 -11.67 15.29
N SER A 496 6.41 -10.90 14.59
CA SER A 496 5.78 -9.68 15.13
C SER A 496 4.83 -9.96 16.30
N ALA A 497 4.29 -11.19 16.42
CA ALA A 497 3.51 -11.61 17.58
C ALA A 497 4.35 -11.70 18.86
N ALA A 498 5.68 -11.86 18.71
CA ALA A 498 6.63 -12.01 19.81
C ALA A 498 7.74 -10.95 19.79
N GLY A 499 7.65 -9.97 18.88
CA GLY A 499 8.80 -9.18 18.43
C GLY A 499 9.18 -7.98 19.30
N SER A 500 8.58 -7.81 20.48
CA SER A 500 9.01 -6.75 21.39
C SER A 500 10.40 -7.03 21.95
N ASN A 501 11.17 -5.96 22.19
CA ASN A 501 12.49 -6.05 22.84
C ASN A 501 12.41 -6.34 24.36
N LEU A 502 11.32 -6.95 24.84
CA LEU A 502 11.16 -7.28 26.26
C LEU A 502 12.05 -8.46 26.69
N PHE A 503 12.43 -9.31 25.74
CA PHE A 503 13.29 -10.45 26.00
C PHE A 503 14.50 -10.42 25.06
N ASN A 504 15.65 -10.86 25.57
CA ASN A 504 16.85 -11.05 24.77
C ASN A 504 16.77 -12.29 23.85
N GLU A 505 15.89 -13.24 24.19
CA GLU A 505 15.65 -14.48 23.49
C GLU A 505 14.16 -14.82 23.55
N ILE A 506 13.58 -15.22 22.42
CA ILE A 506 12.18 -15.63 22.31
C ILE A 506 12.15 -17.14 22.12
N LYS A 507 11.57 -17.87 23.06
CA LYS A 507 11.42 -19.33 22.98
C LYS A 507 10.28 -19.72 22.02
N GLU A 508 10.43 -20.88 21.39
CA GLU A 508 9.39 -21.53 20.57
C GLU A 508 8.34 -22.24 21.45
N GLU A 509 7.83 -21.54 22.46
CA GLU A 509 6.76 -22.00 23.33
C GLU A 509 5.51 -21.12 23.15
N PRO A 510 4.33 -21.57 23.62
CA PRO A 510 3.13 -20.75 23.64
C PRO A 510 3.41 -19.38 24.29
N LEU A 511 2.98 -18.29 23.65
CA LEU A 511 3.20 -16.96 24.21
C LEU A 511 2.45 -16.84 25.54
N PRO A 512 3.07 -16.28 26.58
CA PRO A 512 2.33 -15.95 27.78
C PRO A 512 1.37 -14.80 27.46
N ARG A 513 0.24 -14.76 28.16
CA ARG A 513 -0.81 -13.75 27.97
C ARG A 513 -0.37 -12.39 28.51
N ARG A 514 0.52 -11.73 27.77
CA ARG A 514 1.14 -10.43 28.01
C ARG A 514 1.29 -9.68 26.69
N LEU A 515 0.49 -8.64 26.49
CA LEU A 515 0.36 -7.95 25.19
C LEU A 515 1.59 -7.16 24.78
N GLU A 516 2.40 -6.78 25.76
CA GLU A 516 3.62 -6.00 25.53
C GLU A 516 4.64 -6.83 24.73
N ILE A 517 4.46 -8.15 24.64
CA ILE A 517 5.30 -9.09 23.90
C ILE A 517 5.19 -8.89 22.39
N ALA A 518 4.00 -8.53 21.91
CA ALA A 518 3.76 -8.29 20.49
C ALA A 518 4.20 -6.88 20.07
N LEU A 519 4.59 -6.74 18.80
CA LEU A 519 4.82 -5.41 18.22
C LEU A 519 3.54 -4.57 18.31
N ARG A 520 3.73 -3.26 18.52
CA ARG A 520 2.64 -2.34 18.93
C ARG A 520 1.59 -2.08 17.85
N HIS A 521 1.94 -2.23 16.58
CA HIS A 521 1.01 -2.00 15.47
C HIS A 521 -0.03 -3.13 15.35
N GLY A 522 -1.18 -2.84 14.71
CA GLY A 522 -2.30 -3.79 14.62
C GLY A 522 -1.95 -5.14 14.01
N TYR A 523 -1.03 -5.21 13.04
CA TYR A 523 -0.59 -6.51 12.49
C TYR A 523 0.05 -7.44 13.55
N GLY A 524 0.92 -6.92 14.43
CA GLY A 524 1.60 -7.70 15.46
C GLY A 524 0.61 -8.17 16.52
N GLN A 525 -0.24 -7.26 16.99
CA GLN A 525 -1.33 -7.56 17.92
C GLN A 525 -2.30 -8.60 17.34
N SER A 526 -2.61 -8.54 16.04
CA SER A 526 -3.51 -9.51 15.39
C SER A 526 -2.95 -10.92 15.36
N LYS A 527 -1.64 -11.07 15.11
CA LYS A 527 -0.96 -12.37 15.12
C LYS A 527 -0.86 -12.93 16.53
N TYR A 528 -0.58 -12.09 17.51
CA TYR A 528 -0.63 -12.45 18.93
C TYR A 528 -2.02 -12.93 19.35
N ALA A 529 -3.07 -12.19 19.01
CA ALA A 529 -4.45 -12.59 19.29
C ALA A 529 -4.81 -13.93 18.61
N ALA A 530 -4.40 -14.11 17.36
CA ALA A 530 -4.60 -15.36 16.64
C ALA A 530 -3.92 -16.56 17.31
N GLU A 531 -2.69 -16.42 17.82
CA GLU A 531 -2.02 -17.50 18.55
C GLU A 531 -2.80 -17.89 19.82
N HIS A 532 -3.29 -16.91 20.59
CA HIS A 532 -4.10 -17.20 21.77
C HIS A 532 -5.45 -17.83 21.45
N ILE A 533 -6.10 -17.42 20.36
CA ILE A 533 -7.34 -18.06 19.87
C ILE A 533 -7.07 -19.50 19.45
N CYS A 534 -5.94 -19.77 18.79
CA CYS A 534 -5.50 -21.12 18.48
C CYS A 534 -5.29 -21.95 19.75
N LEU A 535 -4.53 -21.45 20.73
CA LEU A 535 -4.30 -22.15 21.99
C LEU A 535 -5.63 -22.48 22.70
N ALA A 536 -6.58 -21.55 22.70
CA ALA A 536 -7.90 -21.80 23.26
C ALA A 536 -8.68 -22.90 22.50
N ALA A 537 -8.58 -22.96 21.17
CA ALA A 537 -9.18 -24.05 20.38
C ALA A 537 -8.51 -25.40 20.64
N MET A 538 -7.21 -25.42 20.93
CA MET A 538 -6.51 -26.64 21.36
C MET A 538 -7.06 -27.12 22.70
N ASP A 539 -7.19 -26.22 23.68
CA ASP A 539 -7.64 -26.56 25.03
C ASP A 539 -9.13 -26.93 25.09
N LEU A 540 -9.99 -26.16 24.41
CA LEU A 540 -11.46 -26.30 24.49
C LEU A 540 -12.00 -27.30 23.47
N TRP A 541 -11.48 -27.30 22.24
CA TRP A 541 -12.02 -28.10 21.14
C TRP A 541 -11.11 -29.27 20.73
N SER A 542 -9.99 -29.48 21.44
CA SER A 542 -9.03 -30.57 21.16
C SER A 542 -8.48 -30.56 19.72
N VAL A 543 -8.47 -29.40 19.07
CA VAL A 543 -7.88 -29.24 17.74
C VAL A 543 -6.35 -29.32 17.88
N PRO A 544 -5.65 -30.24 17.19
CA PRO A 544 -4.19 -30.25 17.22
C PRO A 544 -3.65 -29.10 16.38
N ILE A 545 -2.83 -28.22 16.96
CA ILE A 545 -2.36 -26.99 16.29
C ILE A 545 -0.83 -26.88 16.32
N ASP A 546 -0.26 -26.54 15.17
CA ASP A 546 1.13 -26.13 15.00
C ASP A 546 1.17 -24.65 14.57
N ILE A 547 1.97 -23.82 15.27
CA ILE A 547 2.11 -22.37 15.01
C ILE A 547 3.52 -22.11 14.48
N TYR A 548 3.60 -21.44 13.32
CA TYR A 548 4.87 -21.13 12.65
C TYR A 548 5.09 -19.62 12.62
N ARG A 549 6.02 -19.08 13.42
CA ARG A 549 6.33 -17.64 13.46
C ARG A 549 7.38 -17.28 12.40
N PHE A 550 6.93 -16.87 11.22
CA PHE A 550 7.84 -16.47 10.14
C PHE A 550 8.37 -15.04 10.32
N GLY A 551 9.64 -14.85 9.97
CA GLY A 551 10.28 -13.54 9.82
C GLY A 551 10.08 -12.97 8.42
N GLN A 552 11.08 -12.23 7.93
CA GLN A 552 11.10 -11.78 6.55
C GLN A 552 11.16 -12.99 5.60
N ILE A 553 10.17 -13.10 4.72
CA ILE A 553 10.19 -14.08 3.62
C ILE A 553 10.95 -13.43 2.46
N SER A 554 11.96 -14.13 1.92
CA SER A 554 12.73 -13.67 0.77
C SER A 554 12.18 -14.21 -0.55
N GLY A 555 12.83 -13.82 -1.64
CA GLY A 555 12.58 -14.42 -2.95
C GLY A 555 12.89 -15.91 -2.98
N ASP A 556 12.24 -16.60 -3.89
CA ASP A 556 12.51 -18.00 -4.19
C ASP A 556 13.97 -18.19 -4.67
N SER A 557 14.67 -19.18 -4.13
CA SER A 557 16.08 -19.45 -4.44
C SER A 557 16.30 -19.96 -5.86
N GLU A 558 15.28 -20.56 -6.49
CA GLU A 558 15.39 -21.09 -7.86
C GLU A 558 14.98 -20.05 -8.91
N THR A 559 13.80 -19.45 -8.74
CA THR A 559 13.25 -18.51 -9.72
C THR A 559 13.67 -17.06 -9.48
N GLY A 560 14.15 -16.72 -8.28
CA GLY A 560 14.38 -15.34 -7.85
C GLY A 560 13.10 -14.54 -7.65
N ALA A 561 11.92 -15.16 -7.78
CA ALA A 561 10.64 -14.46 -7.69
C ALA A 561 10.44 -13.87 -6.29
N TRP A 562 10.49 -12.54 -6.21
CA TRP A 562 10.25 -11.76 -5.00
C TRP A 562 9.40 -10.55 -5.35
N ASN A 563 8.45 -10.20 -4.47
CA ASN A 563 7.71 -8.96 -4.57
C ASN A 563 8.64 -7.75 -4.40
N THR A 564 9.01 -7.11 -5.51
CA THR A 564 9.98 -5.99 -5.55
C THR A 564 9.54 -4.74 -4.78
N ALA A 565 8.24 -4.61 -4.49
CA ALA A 565 7.71 -3.51 -3.67
C ALA A 565 7.93 -3.71 -2.15
N GLU A 566 8.39 -4.87 -1.70
CA GLU A 566 8.73 -5.07 -0.30
C GLU A 566 10.00 -4.32 0.09
N MET A 567 10.09 -3.89 1.35
CA MET A 567 11.18 -3.04 1.84
C MET A 567 12.57 -3.63 1.54
N ILE A 568 12.78 -4.94 1.80
CA ILE A 568 14.09 -5.57 1.62
C ILE A 568 14.43 -5.77 0.14
N SER A 569 13.49 -6.25 -0.67
CA SER A 569 13.72 -6.39 -2.11
C SER A 569 13.97 -5.04 -2.77
N LEU A 570 13.21 -4.01 -2.39
CA LEU A 570 13.38 -2.65 -2.91
C LEU A 570 14.75 -2.09 -2.54
N MET A 571 15.19 -2.31 -1.30
CA MET A 571 16.54 -1.92 -0.86
C MET A 571 17.63 -2.64 -1.66
N ILE A 572 17.47 -3.93 -1.94
CA ILE A 572 18.44 -4.70 -2.75
C ILE A 572 18.44 -4.23 -4.20
N CYS A 573 17.28 -4.09 -4.83
CA CYS A 573 17.14 -3.66 -6.22
C CYS A 573 17.64 -2.22 -6.43
N ALA A 574 17.12 -1.27 -5.65
CA ALA A 574 17.49 0.14 -5.79
C ALA A 574 18.89 0.43 -5.23
N GLY A 575 19.17 0.02 -3.99
CA GLY A 575 20.45 0.30 -3.35
C GLY A 575 21.59 -0.52 -3.95
N GLY A 576 21.46 -1.85 -3.91
CA GLY A 576 22.51 -2.76 -4.41
C GLY A 576 22.64 -2.78 -5.93
N GLY A 577 21.50 -2.81 -6.64
CA GLY A 577 21.47 -2.91 -8.09
C GLY A 577 21.68 -1.57 -8.82
N GLU A 578 20.82 -0.58 -8.56
CA GLU A 578 20.82 0.69 -9.31
C GLU A 578 21.86 1.69 -8.79
N MET A 579 21.97 1.85 -7.47
CA MET A 579 22.85 2.83 -6.85
C MET A 579 24.27 2.30 -6.61
N GLY A 580 24.45 0.97 -6.60
CA GLY A 580 25.71 0.30 -6.27
C GLY A 580 26.19 0.53 -4.82
N VAL A 581 25.32 1.01 -3.94
CA VAL A 581 25.64 1.34 -2.53
C VAL A 581 24.50 0.94 -1.60
N LEU A 582 24.84 0.37 -0.45
CA LEU A 582 23.89 0.02 0.62
C LEU A 582 24.35 0.65 1.94
N PRO A 583 23.43 1.00 2.86
CA PRO A 583 23.81 1.57 4.15
C PRO A 583 24.63 0.58 4.99
N ASP A 584 25.74 1.03 5.57
CA ASP A 584 26.66 0.21 6.39
C ASP A 584 25.98 -0.57 7.54
N LYS A 585 24.89 -0.04 8.09
CA LYS A 585 24.13 -0.68 9.18
C LYS A 585 23.23 -1.82 8.72
N CYS A 586 22.85 -1.88 7.43
CA CYS A 586 21.97 -2.93 6.89
C CYS A 586 22.72 -4.25 6.65
N LEU A 587 24.00 -4.20 6.29
CA LEU A 587 24.76 -5.37 5.80
C LEU A 587 25.25 -6.32 6.91
N LYS A 588 25.38 -5.85 8.16
CA LYS A 588 25.98 -6.67 9.23
C LYS A 588 25.08 -7.81 9.74
N ARG A 589 23.82 -7.91 9.33
CA ARG A 589 22.83 -8.86 9.90
C ARG A 589 21.81 -9.46 8.92
N ILE A 590 21.94 -9.29 7.61
CA ILE A 590 21.08 -10.03 6.66
C ILE A 590 21.68 -11.41 6.47
N VAL A 591 21.21 -12.37 7.27
CA VAL A 591 21.48 -13.80 7.07
C VAL A 591 20.28 -14.36 6.31
N LEU A 592 20.46 -14.67 5.03
CA LEU A 592 19.47 -15.43 4.27
C LEU A 592 19.58 -16.89 4.72
N LEU A 593 18.62 -17.34 5.51
CA LEU A 593 18.46 -18.75 5.83
C LEU A 593 17.69 -19.39 4.67
N LEU A 594 18.37 -20.25 3.91
CA LEU A 594 17.71 -21.16 2.98
C LEU A 594 17.00 -22.22 3.82
N VAL A 595 15.67 -22.22 3.82
CA VAL A 595 14.84 -23.21 4.52
C VAL A 595 14.33 -24.23 3.51
#